data_AF-A0A9Y2JKX2-F1
#
_entry.id   AF-A0A9Y2JKX2-F1
#
_cell.length_a   1.000
_cell.length_b   1.000
_cell.length_c   1.000
_cell.angle_alpha   90.00
_cell.angle_beta   90.00
_cell.angle_gamma   90.00
#
_symmetry.space_group_name_H-M   'P 1'
#
loop_
_entity.id
_entity.type
_entity.pdbx_description
1 polymer ?
#
loop_
_entity_poly.entity_id
_entity_poly.type
_entity_poly.pdbx_seq_one_letter_code
_entity_poly.pdbx_strand_id
1 'polypeptide(L)'
;MAEFRGLGFDPVPGRPDAVSEAARRYAAAATRLGEIPAPGEIPEWAGRSARALADRAGRATAGLAAVPQALRAAAAILDDWAGTLLAHHRRAEELDHRATAARQAVTGARDDVEQAETEAQFSPARHPDLTAARTRLAARQDDLDRVLAEARELERGHTAEAARVADRLRALGDGAPLPSAPDFRGVTTHLETFSALGRELGVTVAKTPVVPVAPPAGAVGAFTAALGGR
;
A
#
# COMPACT_ATOMS: atom_id res chain seq x y z
N MET A 1 -7.57 4.41 -12.67
CA MET A 1 -6.18 3.97 -12.87
C MET A 1 -5.72 4.65 -14.14
N ALA A 2 -4.70 5.48 -14.08
CA ALA A 2 -4.14 6.09 -15.28
C ALA A 2 -3.62 4.94 -16.15
N GLU A 3 -4.25 4.74 -17.29
CA GLU A 3 -3.90 3.69 -18.22
C GLU A 3 -2.75 4.24 -19.07
N PHE A 4 -1.52 3.76 -18.87
CA PHE A 4 -0.34 4.15 -19.65
C PHE A 4 -0.48 3.62 -21.08
N ARG A 5 -1.31 4.29 -21.89
CA ARG A 5 -1.73 3.85 -23.23
C ARG A 5 -0.59 3.92 -24.23
N GLY A 6 0.33 4.87 -24.09
CA GLY A 6 1.52 4.99 -24.93
C GLY A 6 2.49 3.83 -24.71
N LEU A 7 2.70 3.44 -23.45
CA LEU A 7 3.55 2.29 -23.10
C LEU A 7 2.86 0.95 -23.38
N GLY A 8 1.56 0.85 -23.11
CA GLY A 8 0.78 -0.39 -23.22
C GLY A 8 0.90 -1.32 -22.02
N PHE A 9 1.56 -0.88 -20.94
CA PHE A 9 1.68 -1.58 -19.66
C PHE A 9 1.91 -0.58 -18.52
N ASP A 10 1.70 -1.00 -17.28
CA ASP A 10 1.97 -0.19 -16.09
C ASP A 10 3.36 -0.52 -15.51
N PRO A 11 4.38 0.36 -15.67
CA PRO A 11 5.71 0.13 -15.13
C PRO A 11 5.82 0.39 -13.62
N VAL A 12 4.84 1.03 -12.97
CA VAL A 12 4.93 1.47 -11.57
C VAL A 12 3.62 1.17 -10.84
N PRO A 13 3.29 -0.12 -10.64
CA PRO A 13 2.10 -0.50 -9.91
C PRO A 13 2.15 0.01 -8.47
N GLY A 14 1.08 0.67 -8.04
CA GLY A 14 0.94 1.15 -6.66
C GLY A 14 0.32 2.52 -6.57
N ARG A 15 -0.08 2.90 -5.35
CA ARG A 15 -0.71 4.19 -5.08
C ARG A 15 0.09 4.95 -4.00
N PRO A 16 0.86 5.99 -4.37
CA PRO A 16 1.69 6.71 -3.40
C PRO A 16 0.87 7.27 -2.23
N ASP A 17 -0.32 7.80 -2.52
CA ASP A 17 -1.22 8.33 -1.48
C ASP A 17 -1.63 7.29 -0.44
N ALA A 18 -1.88 6.05 -0.87
CA ALA A 18 -2.27 4.96 0.02
C ALA A 18 -1.10 4.55 0.92
N VAL A 19 0.12 4.56 0.38
CA VAL A 19 1.35 4.29 1.14
C VAL A 19 1.62 5.41 2.15
N SER A 20 1.54 6.67 1.73
CA SER A 20 1.66 7.82 2.65
C SER A 20 0.58 7.81 3.74
N GLU A 21 -0.64 7.40 3.40
CA GLU A 21 -1.70 7.26 4.40
C GLU A 21 -1.39 6.15 5.40
N ALA A 22 -0.87 5.01 4.95
CA ALA A 22 -0.40 3.96 5.84
C ALA A 22 0.71 4.46 6.77
N ALA A 23 1.71 5.17 6.24
CA ALA A 23 2.79 5.78 7.03
C ALA A 23 2.24 6.70 8.14
N ARG A 24 1.28 7.58 7.79
CA ARG A 24 0.62 8.47 8.77
C ARG A 24 -0.11 7.69 9.86
N ARG A 25 -0.80 6.60 9.51
CA ARG A 25 -1.52 5.76 10.49
C ARG A 25 -0.54 5.07 11.45
N TYR A 26 0.59 4.57 10.96
CA TYR A 26 1.64 3.98 11.80
C TYR A 26 2.25 5.01 12.77
N ALA A 27 2.56 6.21 12.27
CA ALA A 27 3.07 7.30 13.10
C ALA A 27 2.06 7.72 14.19
N ALA A 28 0.79 7.88 13.82
CA ALA A 28 -0.27 8.22 14.76
C ALA A 28 -0.48 7.14 15.84
N ALA A 29 -0.41 5.85 15.46
CA ALA A 29 -0.49 4.74 16.39
C ALA A 29 0.68 4.75 17.37
N ALA A 30 1.90 5.03 16.89
CA ALA A 30 3.08 5.15 17.74
C ALA A 30 2.97 6.29 18.76
N THR A 31 2.44 7.44 18.35
CA THR A 31 2.20 8.58 19.24
C THR A 31 1.18 8.22 20.31
N ARG A 32 0.02 7.70 19.91
CA ARG A 32 -1.04 7.28 20.86
C ARG A 32 -0.53 6.26 21.86
N LEU A 33 0.27 5.29 21.43
CA LEU A 33 0.83 4.27 22.32
C LEU A 33 1.86 4.86 23.30
N GLY A 34 2.60 5.90 22.89
CA GLY A 34 3.54 6.61 23.75
C GLY A 34 2.87 7.57 24.75
N GLU A 35 1.66 8.03 24.47
CA GLU A 35 0.86 8.88 25.36
C GLU A 35 0.16 8.09 26.46
N ILE A 36 0.04 6.75 26.32
CA ILE A 36 -0.57 5.90 27.35
C ILE A 36 0.39 5.86 28.56
N PRO A 37 0.00 6.43 29.72
CA PRO A 37 0.85 6.38 30.89
C PRO A 37 1.01 4.95 31.36
N ALA A 38 2.21 4.62 31.85
CA ALA A 38 2.40 3.36 32.54
C ALA A 38 1.44 3.28 33.74
N PRO A 39 0.83 2.11 33.99
CA PRO A 39 -0.02 1.93 35.15
C PRO A 39 0.77 2.24 36.42
N GLY A 40 0.37 3.32 37.10
CA GLY A 40 1.00 3.77 38.34
C GLY A 40 0.45 3.05 39.57
N GLU A 41 1.15 3.20 40.70
CA GLU A 41 0.63 2.75 41.99
C GLU A 41 -0.64 3.54 42.34
N ILE A 42 -1.70 2.83 42.73
CA ILE A 42 -2.93 3.43 43.27
C ILE A 42 -2.77 3.44 44.79
N PRO A 43 -2.51 4.61 45.43
CA PRO A 43 -2.09 4.67 46.84
C PRO A 43 -3.12 4.06 47.82
N GLU A 44 -4.39 4.12 47.43
CA GLU A 44 -5.54 3.64 48.22
C GLU A 44 -5.75 2.12 48.12
N TRP A 45 -5.12 1.46 47.13
CA TRP A 45 -5.24 0.02 46.91
C TRP A 45 -3.92 -0.68 47.17
N ALA A 46 -3.70 -1.08 48.43
CA ALA A 46 -2.50 -1.78 48.87
C ALA A 46 -2.78 -3.26 49.17
N GLY A 47 -1.76 -4.11 49.01
CA GLY A 47 -1.82 -5.54 49.37
C GLY A 47 -1.30 -6.46 48.28
N ARG A 48 -1.35 -7.78 48.54
CA ARG A 48 -0.82 -8.81 47.62
C ARG A 48 -1.46 -8.75 46.23
N SER A 49 -2.76 -8.49 46.14
CA SER A 49 -3.49 -8.39 44.87
C SER A 49 -3.08 -7.16 44.06
N ALA A 50 -2.91 -6.01 44.72
CA ALA A 50 -2.44 -4.78 44.07
C ALA A 50 -1.02 -4.95 43.51
N ARG A 51 -0.13 -5.60 44.27
CA ARG A 51 1.23 -5.93 43.81
C ARG A 51 1.23 -6.89 42.61
N ALA A 52 0.40 -7.94 42.64
CA ALA A 52 0.28 -8.87 41.52
C ALA A 52 -0.23 -8.20 40.23
N LEU A 53 -1.15 -7.24 40.35
CA LEU A 53 -1.61 -6.43 39.22
C LEU A 53 -0.49 -5.53 38.70
N ALA A 54 0.20 -4.80 39.57
CA ALA A 54 1.32 -3.93 39.19
C ALA A 54 2.43 -4.72 38.48
N ASP A 55 2.80 -5.90 38.99
CA ASP A 55 3.78 -6.78 38.37
C ASP A 55 3.31 -7.28 36.99
N ARG A 56 2.03 -7.64 36.86
CA ARG A 56 1.44 -8.06 35.57
C ARG A 56 1.45 -6.90 34.57
N ALA A 57 1.10 -5.70 35.03
CA ALA A 57 1.03 -4.51 34.22
C ALA A 57 2.43 -4.08 33.76
N GLY A 58 3.43 -4.09 34.65
CA GLY A 58 4.83 -3.83 34.31
C GLY A 58 5.38 -4.79 33.26
N ARG A 59 5.06 -6.10 33.35
CA ARG A 59 5.44 -7.07 32.30
C ARG A 59 4.77 -6.79 30.95
N ALA A 60 3.50 -6.39 30.96
CA ALA A 60 2.78 -6.02 29.73
C ALA A 60 3.39 -4.75 29.11
N THR A 61 3.69 -3.72 29.91
CA THR A 61 4.33 -2.48 29.45
C THR A 61 5.74 -2.74 28.92
N ALA A 62 6.52 -3.60 29.56
CA ALA A 62 7.84 -4.01 29.08
C ALA A 62 7.77 -4.70 27.72
N GLY A 63 6.78 -5.57 27.51
CA GLY A 63 6.53 -6.22 26.21
C GLY A 63 6.12 -5.25 25.09
N LEU A 64 5.52 -4.11 25.43
CA LEU A 64 5.07 -3.09 24.48
C LEU A 64 6.07 -1.95 24.28
N ALA A 65 7.12 -1.86 25.09
CA ALA A 65 8.04 -0.71 25.08
C ALA A 65 8.74 -0.48 23.73
N ALA A 66 9.01 -1.55 22.98
CA ALA A 66 9.64 -1.46 21.65
C ALA A 66 8.63 -1.14 20.52
N VAL A 67 7.33 -1.32 20.75
CA VAL A 67 6.29 -1.20 19.71
C VAL A 67 6.18 0.23 19.16
N PRO A 68 6.13 1.32 19.96
CA PRO A 68 6.12 2.67 19.41
C PRO A 68 7.32 2.96 18.50
N GLN A 69 8.51 2.46 18.86
CA GLN A 69 9.72 2.66 18.05
C GLN A 69 9.64 1.88 16.73
N ALA A 70 9.19 0.63 16.76
CA ALA A 70 8.98 -0.18 15.55
C ALA A 70 7.94 0.45 14.61
N LEU A 71 6.82 0.96 15.14
CA LEU A 71 5.79 1.66 14.35
C LEU A 71 6.33 2.95 13.70
N ARG A 72 7.15 3.73 14.42
CA ARG A 72 7.82 4.92 13.84
C ARG A 72 8.80 4.54 12.74
N ALA A 73 9.57 3.47 12.94
CA ALA A 73 10.50 2.97 11.93
C ALA A 73 9.76 2.49 10.67
N ALA A 74 8.67 1.75 10.83
CA ALA A 74 7.82 1.33 9.72
C ALA A 74 7.19 2.52 8.99
N ALA A 75 6.71 3.52 9.72
CA ALA A 75 6.18 4.76 9.14
C ALA A 75 7.24 5.47 8.28
N ALA A 76 8.48 5.60 8.78
CA ALA A 76 9.57 6.24 8.04
C ALA A 76 9.93 5.48 6.75
N ILE A 77 9.96 4.14 6.79
CA ILE A 77 10.21 3.31 5.59
C ILE A 77 9.10 3.50 4.55
N LEU A 78 7.83 3.53 5.00
CA LEU A 78 6.69 3.71 4.10
C LEU A 78 6.65 5.12 3.50
N ASP A 79 7.01 6.15 4.25
CA ASP A 79 7.06 7.53 3.76
C ASP A 79 8.14 7.70 2.68
N ASP A 80 9.33 7.14 2.92
CA ASP A 80 10.43 7.06 1.94
C ASP A 80 10.01 6.32 0.65
N TRP A 81 9.32 5.18 0.82
CA TRP A 81 8.76 4.43 -0.30
C TRP A 81 7.70 5.23 -1.07
N ALA A 82 6.83 5.98 -0.40
CA ALA A 82 5.84 6.82 -1.07
C ALA A 82 6.50 7.93 -1.90
N GLY A 83 7.59 8.51 -1.42
CA GLY A 83 8.42 9.45 -2.19
C GLY A 83 9.02 8.81 -3.45
N THR A 84 9.55 7.60 -3.32
CA THR A 84 10.10 6.82 -4.45
C THR A 84 9.02 6.48 -5.48
N LEU A 85 7.85 6.02 -5.02
CA LEU A 85 6.69 5.77 -5.88
C LEU A 85 6.28 7.00 -6.67
N LEU A 86 6.20 8.17 -6.02
CA LEU A 86 5.84 9.41 -6.69
C LEU A 86 6.84 9.78 -7.78
N ALA A 87 8.13 9.62 -7.52
CA ALA A 87 9.18 9.86 -8.52
C ALA A 87 9.07 8.88 -9.70
N HIS A 88 8.84 7.60 -9.42
CA HIS A 88 8.65 6.58 -10.45
C HIS A 88 7.39 6.84 -11.29
N HIS A 89 6.28 7.24 -10.67
CA HIS A 89 5.04 7.61 -11.38
C HIS A 89 5.26 8.77 -12.36
N ARG A 90 5.93 9.85 -11.91
CA ARG A 90 6.29 10.97 -12.79
C ARG A 90 7.15 10.53 -13.98
N ARG A 91 8.11 9.63 -13.73
CA ARG A 91 8.95 9.09 -14.81
C ARG A 91 8.16 8.22 -15.77
N ALA A 92 7.21 7.43 -15.27
CA ALA A 92 6.31 6.62 -16.09
C ALA A 92 5.42 7.49 -16.99
N GLU A 93 4.86 8.57 -16.46
CA GLU A 93 4.06 9.55 -17.23
C GLU A 93 4.90 10.20 -18.35
N GLU A 94 6.13 10.62 -18.04
CA GLU A 94 7.05 11.16 -19.04
C GLU A 94 7.36 10.16 -20.16
N LEU A 95 7.61 8.90 -19.80
CA LEU A 95 7.85 7.83 -20.76
C LEU A 95 6.61 7.51 -21.60
N ASP A 96 5.42 7.58 -21.02
CA ASP A 96 4.16 7.36 -21.74
C ASP A 96 3.88 8.46 -22.77
N HIS A 97 4.13 9.72 -22.41
CA HIS A 97 4.08 10.82 -23.37
C HIS A 97 5.11 10.65 -24.50
N ARG A 98 6.35 10.28 -24.17
CA ARG A 98 7.40 9.99 -25.16
C ARG A 98 7.03 8.82 -26.07
N ALA A 99 6.46 7.75 -25.52
CA ALA A 99 6.05 6.59 -26.29
C ALA A 99 4.87 6.90 -27.22
N THR A 100 3.91 7.70 -26.75
CA THR A 100 2.80 8.18 -27.58
C THR A 100 3.32 8.99 -28.77
N ALA A 101 4.22 9.94 -28.52
CA ALA A 101 4.83 10.76 -29.58
C ALA A 101 5.66 9.91 -30.55
N ALA A 102 6.44 8.94 -30.04
CA ALA A 102 7.25 8.04 -30.87
C ALA A 102 6.36 7.15 -31.76
N ARG A 103 5.25 6.62 -31.24
CA ARG A 103 4.28 5.84 -32.04
C ARG A 103 3.66 6.67 -33.15
N GLN A 104 3.26 7.91 -32.86
CA GLN A 104 2.73 8.83 -33.87
C GLN A 104 3.78 9.13 -34.95
N ALA A 105 5.04 9.33 -34.57
CA ALA A 105 6.14 9.54 -35.51
C ALA A 105 6.42 8.30 -36.39
N VAL A 106 6.31 7.09 -35.84
CA VAL A 106 6.39 5.84 -36.62
C VAL A 106 5.25 5.75 -37.63
N THR A 107 4.01 6.06 -37.23
CA THR A 107 2.88 6.08 -38.16
C THR A 107 3.10 7.06 -39.30
N GLY A 108 3.46 8.32 -39.00
CA GLY A 108 3.74 9.31 -40.04
C GLY A 108 4.90 8.90 -40.96
N ALA A 109 5.96 8.29 -40.42
CA ALA A 109 7.07 7.79 -41.23
C ALA A 109 6.68 6.58 -42.11
N ARG A 110 5.66 5.80 -41.73
CA ARG A 110 5.11 4.73 -42.59
C ARG A 110 4.33 5.32 -43.75
N ASP A 111 3.50 6.32 -43.47
CA ASP A 111 2.73 7.02 -44.51
C ASP A 111 3.68 7.70 -45.52
N ASP A 112 4.77 8.33 -45.03
CA ASP A 112 5.83 8.88 -45.89
C ASP A 112 6.48 7.81 -46.80
N VAL A 113 6.71 6.61 -46.27
CA VAL A 113 7.27 5.49 -47.05
C VAL A 113 6.26 5.06 -48.11
N GLU A 114 4.99 4.86 -47.76
CA GLU A 114 3.94 4.47 -48.71
C GLU A 114 3.78 5.50 -49.84
N GLN A 115 3.81 6.78 -49.51
CA GLN A 115 3.78 7.85 -50.49
C GLN A 115 5.03 7.83 -51.40
N ALA A 116 6.22 7.70 -50.83
CA ALA A 116 7.47 7.64 -51.60
C ALA A 116 7.54 6.38 -52.48
N GLU A 117 6.98 5.25 -52.04
CA GLU A 117 6.85 4.04 -52.84
C GLU A 117 5.94 4.27 -54.04
N THR A 118 4.80 4.93 -53.82
CA THR A 118 3.87 5.29 -54.89
C THR A 118 4.55 6.20 -55.92
N GLU A 119 5.24 7.25 -55.48
CA GLU A 119 5.94 8.18 -56.38
C GLU A 119 7.08 7.49 -57.16
N ALA A 120 7.82 6.58 -56.53
CA ALA A 120 8.90 5.83 -57.17
C ALA A 120 8.40 4.85 -58.24
N GLN A 121 7.18 4.31 -58.11
CA GLN A 121 6.57 3.47 -59.15
C GLN A 121 6.33 4.23 -60.46
N PHE A 122 5.96 5.51 -60.36
CA PHE A 122 5.71 6.36 -61.54
C PHE A 122 6.98 7.07 -62.04
N SER A 123 8.01 7.20 -61.20
CA SER A 123 9.26 7.86 -61.57
C SER A 123 10.48 7.22 -60.86
N PRO A 124 11.30 6.43 -61.57
CA PRO A 124 12.51 5.83 -61.00
C PRO A 124 13.51 6.84 -60.44
N ALA A 125 13.47 8.10 -60.90
CA ALA A 125 14.30 9.18 -60.35
C ALA A 125 14.01 9.47 -58.86
N ARG A 126 12.87 9.00 -58.33
CA ARG A 126 12.44 9.14 -56.92
C ARG A 126 12.90 8.01 -56.00
N HIS A 127 13.64 7.01 -56.49
CA HIS A 127 14.21 5.96 -55.63
C HIS A 127 15.07 6.46 -54.46
N PRO A 128 15.85 7.56 -54.58
CA PRO A 128 16.55 8.14 -53.44
C PRO A 128 15.61 8.64 -52.33
N ASP A 129 14.47 9.24 -52.69
CA ASP A 129 13.46 9.74 -51.75
C ASP A 129 12.85 8.59 -50.93
N LEU A 130 12.54 7.47 -51.60
CA LEU A 130 12.10 6.24 -50.95
C LEU A 130 13.15 5.67 -49.97
N THR A 131 14.42 5.65 -50.39
CA THR A 131 15.51 5.18 -49.53
C THR A 131 15.65 6.05 -48.28
N ALA A 132 15.53 7.37 -48.43
CA ALA A 132 15.54 8.30 -47.32
C ALA A 132 14.32 8.12 -46.40
N ALA A 133 13.12 7.90 -46.94
CA ALA A 133 11.90 7.63 -46.17
C ALA A 133 12.04 6.35 -45.33
N ARG A 134 12.54 5.26 -45.92
CA ARG A 134 12.79 3.99 -45.21
C ARG A 134 13.82 4.15 -44.08
N THR A 135 14.87 4.94 -44.33
CA THR A 135 15.88 5.25 -43.30
C THR A 135 15.26 6.04 -42.14
N ARG A 136 14.39 7.02 -42.42
CA ARG A 136 13.66 7.76 -41.39
C ARG A 136 12.74 6.85 -40.59
N LEU A 137 12.00 5.96 -41.27
CA LEU A 137 11.13 4.99 -40.59
C LEU A 137 11.92 4.11 -39.62
N ALA A 138 13.05 3.54 -40.07
CA ALA A 138 13.92 2.74 -39.22
C ALA A 138 14.37 3.53 -37.97
N ALA A 139 14.83 4.77 -38.14
CA ALA A 139 15.23 5.61 -37.02
C ALA A 139 14.08 5.91 -36.03
N ARG A 140 12.84 6.09 -36.53
CA ARG A 140 11.65 6.25 -35.65
C ARG A 140 11.30 4.98 -34.89
N GLN A 141 11.49 3.82 -35.50
CA GLN A 141 11.31 2.53 -34.82
C GLN A 141 12.34 2.35 -33.71
N ASP A 142 13.62 2.65 -33.99
CA ASP A 142 14.68 2.60 -32.97
C ASP A 142 14.42 3.55 -31.79
N ASP A 143 13.91 4.74 -32.05
CA ASP A 143 13.52 5.70 -31.01
C ASP A 143 12.37 5.17 -30.13
N LEU A 144 11.35 4.54 -30.75
CA LEU A 144 10.25 3.91 -30.01
C LEU A 144 10.76 2.76 -29.14
N ASP A 145 11.60 1.89 -29.71
CA ASP A 145 12.16 0.73 -29.00
C ASP A 145 13.03 1.19 -27.81
N ARG A 146 13.78 2.29 -27.96
CA ARG A 146 14.53 2.90 -26.85
C ARG A 146 13.62 3.35 -25.70
N VAL A 147 12.50 4.01 -26.01
CA VAL A 147 11.54 4.45 -24.97
C VAL A 147 10.92 3.25 -24.25
N LEU A 148 10.55 2.20 -25.00
CA LEU A 148 10.00 0.98 -24.41
C LEU A 148 11.04 0.25 -23.54
N ALA A 149 12.30 0.23 -23.94
CA ALA A 149 13.39 -0.32 -23.13
C ALA A 149 13.59 0.46 -21.83
N GLU A 150 13.60 1.80 -21.89
CA GLU A 150 13.66 2.65 -20.69
C GLU A 150 12.49 2.38 -19.72
N ALA A 151 11.29 2.15 -20.25
CA ALA A 151 10.13 1.81 -19.43
C ALA A 151 10.25 0.43 -18.76
N ARG A 152 10.87 -0.55 -19.44
CA ARG A 152 11.17 -1.88 -18.85
C ARG A 152 12.27 -1.83 -17.80
N GLU A 153 13.26 -0.95 -17.96
CA GLU A 153 14.24 -0.67 -16.92
C GLU A 153 13.58 -0.07 -15.67
N LEU A 154 12.66 0.89 -15.87
CA LEU A 154 11.89 1.48 -14.77
C LEU A 154 11.08 0.43 -14.00
N GLU A 155 10.39 -0.48 -14.71
CA GLU A 155 9.61 -1.58 -14.11
C GLU A 155 10.48 -2.50 -13.25
N ARG A 156 11.67 -2.87 -13.75
CA ARG A 156 12.61 -3.71 -13.01
C ARG A 156 13.16 -2.98 -11.78
N GLY A 157 13.53 -1.71 -11.94
CA GLY A 157 13.98 -0.87 -10.83
C GLY A 157 12.90 -0.73 -9.76
N HIS A 158 11.66 -0.44 -10.16
CA HIS A 158 10.51 -0.38 -9.26
C HIS A 158 10.30 -1.68 -8.48
N THR A 159 10.31 -2.82 -9.18
CA THR A 159 10.11 -4.14 -8.56
C THR A 159 11.23 -4.48 -7.56
N ALA A 160 12.48 -4.16 -7.90
CA ALA A 160 13.62 -4.37 -7.02
C ALA A 160 13.54 -3.49 -5.77
N GLU A 161 13.17 -2.22 -5.90
CA GLU A 161 12.98 -1.33 -4.74
C GLU A 161 11.79 -1.76 -3.87
N ALA A 162 10.67 -2.17 -4.47
CA ALA A 162 9.53 -2.70 -3.74
C ALA A 162 9.91 -3.93 -2.90
N ALA A 163 10.73 -4.84 -3.46
CA ALA A 163 11.26 -5.99 -2.72
C ALA A 163 12.16 -5.57 -1.55
N ARG A 164 13.07 -4.61 -1.77
CA ARG A 164 13.93 -4.07 -0.69
C ARG A 164 13.12 -3.43 0.44
N VAL A 165 12.09 -2.67 0.11
CA VAL A 165 11.18 -2.06 1.11
C VAL A 165 10.45 -3.15 1.89
N ALA A 166 9.94 -4.19 1.22
CA ALA A 166 9.29 -5.32 1.87
C ALA A 166 10.24 -6.06 2.83
N ASP A 167 11.50 -6.26 2.43
CA ASP A 167 12.51 -6.89 3.28
C ASP A 167 12.86 -6.02 4.50
N ARG A 168 13.00 -4.70 4.33
CA ARG A 168 13.21 -3.75 5.44
C ARG A 168 12.05 -3.78 6.43
N LEU A 169 10.80 -3.85 5.95
CA LEU A 169 9.62 -3.97 6.80
C LEU A 169 9.59 -5.31 7.54
N ARG A 170 9.96 -6.42 6.88
CA ARG A 170 10.03 -7.74 7.51
C ARG A 170 11.09 -7.79 8.61
N ALA A 171 12.26 -7.19 8.37
CA ALA A 171 13.33 -7.11 9.36
C ALA A 171 12.92 -6.34 10.62
N LEU A 172 11.99 -5.38 10.52
CA LEU A 172 11.39 -4.75 11.71
C LEU A 172 10.50 -5.73 12.49
N GLY A 173 9.76 -6.58 11.78
CA GLY A 173 8.89 -7.62 12.34
C GLY A 173 9.64 -8.76 13.04
N ASP A 174 10.83 -9.11 12.56
CA ASP A 174 11.68 -10.16 13.13
C ASP A 174 12.38 -9.72 14.44
N GLY A 175 12.48 -8.41 14.69
CA GLY A 175 13.03 -7.83 15.93
C GLY A 175 11.97 -7.40 16.96
N ALA A 176 10.73 -7.15 16.52
CA ALA A 176 9.56 -6.94 17.36
C ALA A 176 8.34 -7.29 16.51
N PRO A 177 7.37 -8.10 16.99
CA PRO A 177 6.21 -8.43 16.19
C PRO A 177 5.50 -7.14 15.78
N LEU A 178 5.60 -6.78 14.49
CA LEU A 178 4.68 -5.84 13.90
C LEU A 178 3.30 -6.45 14.13
N PRO A 179 2.35 -5.72 14.75
CA PRO A 179 1.03 -6.28 14.94
C PRO A 179 0.51 -6.66 13.56
N SER A 180 0.28 -7.96 13.34
CA SER A 180 -0.69 -8.42 12.36
C SER A 180 -1.91 -7.53 12.53
N ALA A 181 -2.47 -7.00 11.44
CA ALA A 181 -3.72 -6.24 11.49
C ALA A 181 -4.64 -6.92 12.50
N PRO A 182 -5.13 -6.20 13.53
CA PRO A 182 -5.64 -6.86 14.71
C PRO A 182 -6.73 -7.83 14.28
N ASP A 183 -6.57 -9.10 14.64
CA ASP A 183 -7.73 -9.98 14.70
C ASP A 183 -8.60 -9.36 15.79
N PHE A 184 -9.57 -8.55 15.35
CA PHE A 184 -10.43 -7.71 16.19
C PHE A 184 -11.09 -8.52 17.31
N ARG A 185 -11.16 -9.86 17.16
CA ARG A 185 -11.61 -10.80 18.17
C ARG A 185 -10.77 -10.84 19.45
N GLY A 186 -9.44 -10.73 19.38
CA GLY A 186 -8.58 -10.77 20.58
C GLY A 186 -8.71 -9.52 21.44
N VAL A 187 -8.88 -8.36 20.80
CA VAL A 187 -9.07 -7.07 21.47
C VAL A 187 -10.47 -6.98 22.08
N THR A 188 -11.50 -7.56 21.44
CA THR A 188 -12.83 -7.67 22.05
C THR A 188 -12.84 -8.60 23.24
N THR A 189 -12.11 -9.73 23.24
CA THR A 189 -12.07 -10.62 24.41
C THR A 189 -11.40 -9.97 25.61
N HIS A 190 -10.35 -9.16 25.41
CA HIS A 190 -9.75 -8.39 26.50
C HIS A 190 -10.63 -7.24 26.99
N LEU A 191 -11.34 -6.54 26.10
CA LEU A 191 -12.33 -5.54 26.50
C LEU A 191 -13.57 -6.15 27.17
N GLU A 192 -14.00 -7.35 26.77
CA GLU A 192 -15.09 -8.10 27.41
C GLU A 192 -14.69 -8.60 28.80
N THR A 193 -13.42 -8.98 29.00
CA THR A 193 -12.91 -9.36 30.33
C THR A 193 -12.88 -8.14 31.28
N PHE A 194 -12.52 -6.96 30.77
CA PHE A 194 -12.61 -5.70 31.53
C PHE A 194 -14.07 -5.27 31.78
N SER A 195 -14.98 -5.51 30.83
CA SER A 195 -16.40 -5.18 30.94
C SER A 195 -17.20 -6.17 31.80
N ALA A 196 -16.73 -7.42 31.94
CA ALA A 196 -17.28 -8.39 32.88
C ALA A 196 -16.91 -8.05 34.33
N LEU A 197 -15.68 -7.58 34.57
CA LEU A 197 -15.25 -7.06 35.89
C LEU A 197 -15.97 -5.74 36.26
N GLY A 198 -16.37 -4.94 35.26
CA GLY A 198 -17.25 -3.78 35.48
C GLY A 198 -18.69 -4.13 35.82
N ARG A 199 -19.21 -5.30 35.38
CA ARG A 199 -20.57 -5.76 35.69
C ARG A 199 -20.72 -6.34 37.10
N GLU A 200 -19.66 -6.87 37.72
CA GLU A 200 -19.72 -7.27 39.14
C GLU A 200 -19.72 -6.07 40.09
N LEU A 201 -19.23 -4.90 39.66
CA LEU A 201 -19.28 -3.66 40.45
C LEU A 201 -20.57 -2.84 40.24
N GLY A 202 -21.47 -3.29 39.35
CA GLY A 202 -22.71 -2.59 39.00
C GLY A 202 -24.00 -3.10 39.67
N VAL A 203 -23.94 -4.16 40.49
CA VAL A 203 -25.15 -4.79 41.06
C VAL A 203 -25.57 -4.21 42.43
N THR A 204 -24.86 -3.24 43.00
CA THR A 204 -25.27 -2.63 44.28
C THR A 204 -25.88 -1.23 44.19
N VAL A 205 -26.14 -0.68 42.99
CA VAL A 205 -26.80 0.63 42.88
C VAL A 205 -27.91 0.65 41.81
N ALA A 206 -29.15 0.65 42.32
CA ALA A 206 -30.39 1.22 41.79
C ALA A 206 -31.18 0.54 40.63
N LYS A 207 -32.31 -0.05 41.05
CA LYS A 207 -33.65 -0.12 40.40
C LYS A 207 -33.91 0.91 39.27
N THR A 208 -34.20 0.45 38.04
CA THR A 208 -35.52 0.38 37.33
C THR A 208 -35.32 0.01 35.83
N PRO A 209 -36.33 -0.55 35.13
CA PRO A 209 -36.14 -1.30 33.88
C PRO A 209 -36.30 -0.43 32.61
N VAL A 210 -35.50 -0.72 31.58
CA VAL A 210 -35.70 -0.20 30.22
C VAL A 210 -35.81 -1.38 29.25
N VAL A 211 -36.86 -1.34 28.42
CA VAL A 211 -37.33 -2.37 27.48
C VAL A 211 -36.35 -2.56 26.31
N PRO A 212 -36.14 -3.80 25.81
CA PRO A 212 -35.24 -4.05 24.67
C PRO A 212 -35.93 -3.77 23.33
N VAL A 213 -35.30 -2.96 22.47
CA VAL A 213 -35.65 -2.83 21.05
C VAL A 213 -34.85 -3.84 20.24
N ALA A 214 -35.55 -4.76 19.57
CA ALA A 214 -34.97 -5.70 18.62
C ALA A 214 -35.06 -5.15 17.18
N PRO A 215 -33.95 -5.10 16.42
CA PRO A 215 -33.98 -4.99 14.96
C PRO A 215 -33.93 -6.37 14.26
N PRO A 216 -34.36 -6.44 12.99
CA PRO A 216 -35.03 -7.61 12.39
C PRO A 216 -34.11 -8.72 11.88
N ALA A 217 -34.68 -9.93 11.86
CA ALA A 217 -34.14 -11.15 11.27
C ALA A 217 -33.99 -11.00 9.75
N GLY A 218 -32.75 -10.98 9.26
CA GLY A 218 -32.53 -10.91 7.82
C GLY A 218 -31.09 -10.94 7.30
N ALA A 219 -30.09 -11.28 8.13
CA ALA A 219 -28.70 -11.39 7.64
C ALA A 219 -27.90 -12.55 8.26
N VAL A 220 -28.51 -13.35 9.15
CA VAL A 220 -27.84 -14.52 9.78
C VAL A 220 -28.06 -15.80 8.97
N GLY A 221 -29.04 -15.83 8.07
CA GLY A 221 -29.36 -17.02 7.27
C GLY A 221 -28.45 -17.28 6.06
N ALA A 222 -27.64 -16.31 5.62
CA ALA A 222 -26.81 -16.47 4.41
C ALA A 222 -25.38 -16.95 4.70
N PHE A 223 -24.90 -16.87 5.95
CA PHE A 223 -23.52 -17.26 6.28
C PHE A 223 -23.40 -18.67 6.87
N THR A 224 -24.50 -19.26 7.34
CA THR A 224 -24.53 -20.64 7.84
C THR A 224 -24.53 -21.71 6.74
N ALA A 225 -24.84 -21.35 5.48
CA ALA A 225 -24.78 -22.26 4.34
C ALA A 225 -23.35 -22.44 3.78
N ALA A 226 -22.38 -21.60 4.13
CA ALA A 226 -21.03 -21.64 3.57
C ALA A 226 -19.98 -22.34 4.47
N LEU A 227 -20.34 -22.72 5.70
CA LEU A 227 -19.41 -23.38 6.65
C LEU A 227 -19.83 -24.81 7.03
N GLY A 228 -20.92 -25.34 6.46
CA GLY A 228 -21.29 -26.75 6.58
C GLY A 228 -20.66 -27.58 5.47
N GLY A 229 -19.41 -28.02 5.65
CA GLY A 229 -18.65 -28.74 4.63
C GLY A 229 -17.58 -29.68 5.19
N ARG A 230 -18.05 -30.72 5.87
CA ARG A 230 -17.36 -31.92 6.41
C ARG A 230 -16.56 -31.76 7.70
#